data_AF-E7ABQ3-F1
#
_entry.id   AF-E7ABQ3-F1
#
_cell.length_a   1.000
_cell.length_b   1.000
_cell.length_c   1.000
_cell.angle_alpha   90.00
_cell.angle_beta   90.00
_cell.angle_gamma   90.00
#
_symmetry.space_group_name_H-M   'P 1'
#
loop_
_entity.id
_entity.type
_entity.pdbx_description
1 polymer ?
#
loop_
_entity_poly.entity_id
_entity_poly.type
_entity_poly.pdbx_seq_one_letter_code
_entity_poly.pdbx_strand_id
1 'polypeptide(L)'
;MGVIHQVEMVHEEICFALIVCLCPSPCPARLLFKDFKAINLPEKLHLATRLTKEIRPCAHLNAQRHYTPTGVRQPDQCTKSFKKSATMAYDFALGFHVSKNQQYGLRARYILNAWAKTLQSADTHQSQDNVNFYLPYMNMAYVFIKKISPFWSMRSLSKQCWAIRNLILIPIMGRGVYSLILLLRSC
;
A
#
# COMPACT_ATOMS: atom_id res chain seq x y z
N MET A 1 -42.25 9.20 -53.41
CA MET A 1 -41.81 10.60 -53.32
C MET A 1 -42.22 11.15 -51.96
N GLY A 2 -41.25 11.54 -51.15
CA GLY A 2 -41.49 12.07 -49.79
C GLY A 2 -40.20 11.97 -48.97
N VAL A 3 -39.65 13.12 -48.63
CA VAL A 3 -38.26 13.38 -48.22
C VAL A 3 -38.08 13.18 -46.70
N ILE A 4 -37.07 12.37 -46.31
CA ILE A 4 -35.97 12.61 -45.34
C ILE A 4 -36.23 13.74 -44.28
N HIS A 5 -36.06 13.67 -42.95
CA HIS A 5 -35.05 13.06 -42.05
C HIS A 5 -35.47 13.18 -40.56
N GLN A 6 -34.96 12.25 -39.73
CA GLN A 6 -34.40 12.43 -38.36
C GLN A 6 -35.29 12.55 -37.11
N VAL A 7 -34.66 12.12 -36.00
CA VAL A 7 -35.05 12.15 -34.57
C VAL A 7 -35.91 10.97 -34.11
N GLU A 8 -35.62 10.19 -33.07
CA GLU A 8 -34.44 9.75 -32.29
C GLU A 8 -35.01 8.77 -31.25
N MET A 9 -34.22 7.76 -30.85
CA MET A 9 -34.14 7.19 -29.49
C MET A 9 -35.45 6.72 -28.83
N VAL A 10 -35.88 5.48 -29.07
CA VAL A 10 -35.54 4.29 -28.25
C VAL A 10 -35.90 4.45 -26.76
N HIS A 11 -37.11 3.97 -26.46
CA HIS A 11 -37.60 3.51 -25.16
C HIS A 11 -36.57 2.60 -24.45
N GLU A 12 -35.89 3.07 -23.38
CA GLU A 12 -35.41 2.17 -22.31
C GLU A 12 -34.95 2.87 -21.00
N GLU A 13 -35.59 3.97 -20.57
CA GLU A 13 -35.20 4.68 -19.32
C GLU A 13 -36.39 4.97 -18.39
N ILE A 14 -37.43 4.12 -18.41
CA ILE A 14 -38.62 4.27 -17.53
C ILE A 14 -38.73 3.09 -16.57
N CYS A 15 -37.66 2.83 -15.81
CA CYS A 15 -37.76 1.98 -14.60
C CYS A 15 -36.89 2.45 -13.42
N PHE A 16 -35.95 3.39 -13.62
CA PHE A 16 -35.07 3.83 -12.54
C PHE A 16 -35.59 5.04 -11.73
N ALA A 17 -36.61 5.74 -12.22
CA ALA A 17 -37.04 7.00 -11.61
C ALA A 17 -38.08 6.87 -10.47
N LEU A 18 -38.63 5.68 -10.20
CA LEU A 18 -39.73 5.49 -9.23
C LEU A 18 -39.36 4.77 -7.93
N ILE A 19 -38.10 4.35 -7.75
CA ILE A 19 -37.61 3.69 -6.52
C ILE A 19 -36.62 4.60 -5.75
N VAL A 20 -36.84 5.92 -5.75
CA VAL A 20 -35.98 6.87 -5.00
C VAL A 20 -36.73 7.61 -3.88
N CYS A 21 -38.05 7.49 -3.75
CA CYS A 21 -38.83 8.42 -2.90
C CYS A 21 -39.60 7.83 -1.70
N LEU A 22 -39.37 6.60 -1.24
CA LEU A 22 -40.18 6.02 -0.14
C LEU A 22 -39.40 5.29 0.97
N CYS A 23 -38.25 5.80 1.39
CA CYS A 23 -37.66 5.42 2.69
C CYS A 23 -37.36 6.66 3.55
N PRO A 24 -38.26 7.06 4.47
CA PRO A 24 -37.96 8.04 5.50
C PRO A 24 -37.29 7.33 6.67
N SER A 25 -36.03 6.94 6.49
CA SER A 25 -35.17 6.58 7.61
C SER A 25 -33.80 7.23 7.37
N PRO A 26 -33.29 8.05 8.29
CA PRO A 26 -31.95 8.59 8.13
C PRO A 26 -30.97 7.42 8.17
N CYS A 27 -30.42 7.06 7.01
CA CYS A 27 -29.31 6.12 6.90
C CYS A 27 -28.27 6.47 7.98
N PRO A 28 -27.98 5.57 8.94
CA PRO A 28 -26.98 5.83 9.97
C PRO A 28 -25.56 5.66 9.41
N ALA A 29 -25.29 6.07 8.17
CA ALA A 29 -23.94 6.19 7.64
C ALA A 29 -23.15 7.34 8.30
N ARG A 30 -23.84 8.22 9.04
CA ARG A 30 -23.25 9.37 9.74
C ARG A 30 -22.75 9.09 11.16
N LEU A 31 -22.87 7.87 11.69
CA LEU A 31 -22.45 7.57 13.07
C LEU A 31 -21.08 6.89 13.18
N LEU A 32 -20.56 6.29 12.10
CA LEU A 32 -19.31 5.52 12.20
C LEU A 32 -18.04 6.37 12.12
N PHE A 33 -18.10 7.62 11.60
CA PHE A 33 -16.91 8.44 11.33
C PHE A 33 -16.99 9.90 11.81
N LYS A 34 -18.00 10.26 12.61
CA LYS A 34 -18.25 11.65 13.03
C LYS A 34 -17.05 12.35 13.66
N ASP A 35 -16.24 11.60 14.41
CA ASP A 35 -15.10 12.14 15.14
C ASP A 35 -13.75 11.92 14.45
N PHE A 36 -13.74 11.21 13.31
CA PHE A 36 -12.51 10.97 12.56
C PHE A 36 -12.20 12.14 11.63
N LYS A 37 -11.60 13.19 12.20
CA LYS A 37 -10.94 14.22 11.40
C LYS A 37 -9.54 13.71 11.05
N ALA A 38 -9.17 13.75 9.78
CA ALA A 38 -7.82 13.37 9.32
C ALA A 38 -6.69 14.12 10.04
N ILE A 39 -7.01 15.31 10.61
CA ILE A 39 -6.09 16.11 11.42
C ILE A 39 -5.68 15.40 12.73
N ASN A 40 -6.58 14.60 13.34
CA ASN A 40 -6.33 13.89 14.61
C ASN A 40 -5.67 12.51 14.40
N LEU A 41 -5.28 12.21 13.16
CA LEU A 41 -4.65 10.93 12.82
C LEU A 41 -3.32 10.70 13.55
N PRO A 42 -2.40 11.69 13.66
CA PRO A 42 -1.13 11.47 14.36
C PRO A 42 -1.29 11.01 15.80
N GLU A 43 -2.29 11.54 16.51
CA GLU A 43 -2.62 11.17 17.89
C GLU A 43 -3.19 9.74 17.94
N LYS A 44 -4.14 9.41 17.05
CA LYS A 44 -4.76 8.08 16.99
C LYS A 44 -3.76 6.98 16.61
N LEU A 45 -2.75 7.29 15.81
CA LEU A 45 -1.67 6.37 15.45
C LEU A 45 -0.49 6.39 16.42
N HIS A 46 -0.57 7.21 17.47
CA HIS A 46 0.48 7.43 18.47
C HIS A 46 1.84 7.73 17.82
N LEU A 47 1.88 8.60 16.80
CA LEU A 47 3.08 8.84 16.02
C LEU A 47 4.20 9.48 16.84
N ALA A 48 3.86 10.41 17.74
CA ALA A 48 4.84 11.11 18.56
C ALA A 48 5.69 10.15 19.42
N THR A 49 5.06 9.16 20.07
CA THR A 49 5.77 8.17 20.90
C THR A 49 6.59 7.18 20.08
N ARG A 50 6.31 7.06 18.78
CA ARG A 50 6.99 6.15 17.86
C ARG A 50 8.15 6.81 17.11
N LEU A 51 8.33 8.14 17.19
CA LEU A 51 9.38 8.86 16.46
C LEU A 51 10.78 8.34 16.79
N THR A 52 11.02 7.97 18.05
CA THR A 52 12.30 7.46 18.56
C THR A 52 12.43 5.94 18.42
N LYS A 53 11.37 5.24 18.00
CA LYS A 53 11.34 3.78 17.98
C LYS A 53 12.30 3.23 16.95
N GLU A 54 13.30 2.48 17.40
CA GLU A 54 14.32 1.90 16.52
C GLU A 54 13.72 0.97 15.46
N ILE A 55 14.37 0.98 14.29
CA ILE A 55 14.14 0.02 13.22
C ILE A 55 15.35 -0.90 13.12
N ARG A 56 15.12 -2.14 12.67
CA ARG A 56 16.20 -3.12 12.47
C ARG A 56 16.13 -3.64 11.03
N PRO A 57 16.66 -2.88 10.05
CA PRO A 57 16.81 -3.37 8.69
C PRO A 57 17.74 -4.59 8.67
N CYS A 58 17.51 -5.49 7.74
CA CYS A 58 18.29 -6.71 7.55
C CYS A 58 18.55 -6.95 6.07
N ALA A 59 19.66 -7.63 5.77
CA ALA A 59 20.08 -7.87 4.39
C ALA A 59 19.25 -8.96 3.69
N HIS A 60 18.86 -9.99 4.42
CA HIS A 60 18.22 -11.18 3.87
C HIS A 60 16.89 -11.45 4.58
N LEU A 61 15.81 -11.47 3.81
CA LEU A 61 14.52 -11.97 4.29
C LEU A 61 14.48 -13.48 4.09
N ASN A 62 14.40 -14.23 5.19
CA ASN A 62 14.31 -15.68 5.18
C ASN A 62 13.12 -16.16 6.03
N ALA A 63 11.91 -15.84 5.56
CA ALA A 63 10.69 -16.21 6.24
C ALA A 63 10.46 -17.72 6.16
N GLN A 64 10.13 -18.30 7.31
CA GLN A 64 9.69 -19.70 7.41
C GLN A 64 8.43 -19.96 6.58
N ARG A 65 8.27 -21.22 6.17
CA ARG A 65 7.08 -21.72 5.46
C ARG A 65 5.80 -21.43 6.25
N HIS A 66 4.70 -21.20 5.53
CA HIS A 66 3.41 -20.90 6.14
C HIS A 66 2.84 -22.07 6.95
N TYR A 67 3.06 -23.30 6.45
CA TYR A 67 2.66 -24.53 7.12
C TYR A 67 3.91 -25.25 7.64
N THR A 68 3.94 -25.47 8.95
CA THR A 68 4.95 -26.30 9.64
C THR A 68 4.29 -27.60 10.08
N PRO A 69 5.06 -28.71 10.22
CA PRO A 69 4.50 -29.99 10.69
C PRO A 69 3.81 -29.90 12.05
N THR A 70 4.19 -28.93 12.88
CA THR A 70 3.62 -28.68 14.21
C THR A 70 2.47 -27.67 14.21
N GLY A 71 2.15 -27.05 13.06
CA GLY A 71 1.18 -25.95 12.95
C GLY A 71 1.60 -24.64 13.62
N VAL A 72 2.68 -24.64 14.42
CA VAL A 72 3.19 -23.44 15.10
C VAL A 72 4.19 -22.74 14.19
N ARG A 73 3.92 -21.46 13.93
CA ARG A 73 4.82 -20.56 13.19
C ARG A 73 5.42 -19.53 14.13
N GLN A 74 6.75 -19.42 14.12
CA GLN A 74 7.42 -18.28 14.73
C GLN A 74 8.08 -17.46 13.63
N PRO A 75 7.50 -16.30 13.26
CA PRO A 75 8.14 -15.44 12.29
C PRO A 75 9.48 -14.96 12.87
N ASP A 76 10.52 -15.03 12.05
CA ASP A 76 11.85 -14.57 12.41
C ASP A 76 11.85 -13.05 12.67
N GLN A 77 12.86 -12.61 13.42
CA GLN A 77 12.96 -11.20 13.84
C GLN A 77 13.07 -10.24 12.66
N CYS A 78 13.76 -10.65 11.58
CA CYS A 78 13.96 -9.82 10.39
C CYS A 78 12.64 -9.62 9.64
N THR A 79 11.88 -10.69 9.38
CA THR A 79 10.53 -10.62 8.79
C THR A 79 9.59 -9.77 9.63
N LYS A 80 9.58 -9.92 10.96
CA LYS A 80 8.78 -9.06 11.85
C LYS A 80 9.18 -7.59 11.72
N SER A 81 10.48 -7.31 11.71
CA SER A 81 11.02 -5.96 11.58
C SER A 81 10.65 -5.32 10.24
N PHE A 82 10.71 -6.06 9.14
CA PHE A 82 10.33 -5.58 7.82
C PHE A 82 8.87 -5.15 7.76
N LYS A 83 7.94 -6.02 8.17
CA LYS A 83 6.49 -5.74 8.21
C LYS A 83 6.17 -4.52 9.06
N LYS A 84 6.76 -4.46 10.25
CA LYS A 84 6.60 -3.36 11.20
C LYS A 84 7.17 -2.05 10.65
N SER A 85 8.29 -2.10 9.94
CA SER A 85 8.90 -0.92 9.33
C SER A 85 8.10 -0.41 8.15
N ALA A 86 7.57 -1.30 7.30
CA ALA A 86 6.72 -0.94 6.17
C ALA A 86 5.47 -0.18 6.61
N THR A 87 4.74 -0.76 7.57
CA THR A 87 3.53 -0.14 8.16
C THR A 87 3.88 1.16 8.88
N MET A 88 4.97 1.20 9.65
CA MET A 88 5.43 2.41 10.32
C MET A 88 5.83 3.54 9.36
N ALA A 89 6.51 3.21 8.25
CA ALA A 89 6.84 4.19 7.23
C ALA A 89 5.58 4.81 6.62
N TYR A 90 4.58 3.98 6.33
CA TYR A 90 3.28 4.44 5.85
C TYR A 90 2.54 5.32 6.86
N ASP A 91 2.45 4.89 8.13
CA ASP A 91 1.81 5.66 9.20
C ASP A 91 2.42 7.07 9.34
N PHE A 92 3.75 7.16 9.34
CA PHE A 92 4.45 8.45 9.42
C PHE A 92 4.26 9.29 8.16
N ALA A 93 4.31 8.67 6.97
CA ALA A 93 4.09 9.39 5.73
C ALA A 93 2.67 9.94 5.62
N LEU A 94 1.68 9.17 6.08
CA LEU A 94 0.29 9.60 6.16
C LEU A 94 0.11 10.71 7.20
N GLY A 95 0.73 10.55 8.39
CA GLY A 95 0.79 11.60 9.43
C GLY A 95 1.38 12.91 8.90
N PHE A 96 2.47 12.84 8.14
CA PHE A 96 3.02 13.99 7.43
C PHE A 96 2.03 14.56 6.41
N HIS A 97 1.40 13.71 5.61
CA HIS A 97 0.49 14.14 4.56
C HIS A 97 -0.68 14.96 5.12
N VAL A 98 -1.25 14.56 6.26
CA VAL A 98 -2.41 15.21 6.88
C VAL A 98 -2.05 16.39 7.77
N SER A 99 -0.98 16.31 8.56
CA SER A 99 -0.59 17.35 9.55
C SER A 99 0.45 18.34 9.03
N LYS A 100 1.13 18.03 7.92
CA LYS A 100 2.30 18.73 7.39
C LYS A 100 3.50 18.80 8.34
N ASN A 101 3.49 18.06 9.46
CA ASN A 101 4.62 18.00 10.38
C ASN A 101 5.82 17.28 9.76
N GLN A 102 6.87 18.04 9.49
CA GLN A 102 8.09 17.58 8.82
C GLN A 102 8.78 16.41 9.54
N GLN A 103 8.69 16.32 10.87
CA GLN A 103 9.33 15.25 11.64
C GLN A 103 8.82 13.86 11.22
N TYR A 104 7.53 13.73 10.95
CA TYR A 104 6.95 12.48 10.47
C TYR A 104 7.45 12.13 9.07
N GLY A 105 7.54 13.12 8.19
CA GLY A 105 8.03 12.91 6.84
C GLY A 105 9.52 12.52 6.79
N LEU A 106 10.34 13.19 7.61
CA LEU A 106 11.75 12.84 7.81
C LEU A 106 11.91 11.43 8.38
N ARG A 107 11.06 11.04 9.34
CA ARG A 107 11.09 9.69 9.92
C ARG A 107 10.71 8.63 8.89
N ALA A 108 9.64 8.82 8.13
CA ALA A 108 9.27 7.92 7.04
C ALA A 108 10.42 7.76 6.03
N ARG A 109 11.05 8.87 5.63
CA ARG A 109 12.21 8.86 4.74
C ARG A 109 13.39 8.07 5.31
N TYR A 110 13.69 8.25 6.60
CA TYR A 110 14.74 7.50 7.29
C TYR A 110 14.48 5.99 7.21
N ILE A 111 13.25 5.54 7.50
CA ILE A 111 12.88 4.12 7.44
C ILE A 111 13.04 3.57 6.02
N LEU A 112 12.48 4.27 5.02
CA LEU A 112 12.58 3.87 3.62
C LEU A 112 14.03 3.76 3.17
N ASN A 113 14.86 4.76 3.48
CA ASN A 113 16.28 4.76 3.11
C ASN A 113 17.07 3.64 3.79
N ALA A 114 16.78 3.35 5.07
CA ALA A 114 17.48 2.31 5.81
C ALA A 114 17.23 0.94 5.17
N TRP A 115 15.97 0.60 4.88
CA TRP A 115 15.64 -0.63 4.17
C TRP A 115 16.15 -0.63 2.73
N ALA A 116 16.11 0.53 2.05
CA ALA A 116 16.59 0.68 0.68
C ALA A 116 18.10 0.47 0.53
N LYS A 117 18.87 0.63 1.61
CA LYS A 117 20.32 0.40 1.63
C LYS A 117 20.67 -0.99 2.12
N THR A 118 19.90 -1.53 3.07
CA THR A 118 20.26 -2.77 3.75
C THR A 118 19.70 -4.00 3.06
N LEU A 119 18.43 -3.99 2.61
CA LEU A 119 17.80 -5.18 2.03
C LEU A 119 18.43 -5.54 0.69
N GLN A 120 18.92 -6.78 0.58
CA GLN A 120 19.61 -7.32 -0.58
C GLN A 120 18.84 -8.46 -1.23
N SER A 121 18.22 -9.35 -0.43
CA SER A 121 17.52 -10.52 -0.99
C SER A 121 16.29 -10.97 -0.17
N ALA A 122 15.45 -11.75 -0.85
CA ALA A 122 14.27 -12.42 -0.30
C ALA A 122 14.28 -13.89 -0.76
N ASP A 123 14.89 -14.74 0.06
CA ASP A 123 15.41 -16.03 -0.39
C ASP A 123 14.38 -17.16 -0.38
N THR A 124 13.20 -16.93 0.22
CA THR A 124 12.10 -17.90 0.27
C THR A 124 10.85 -17.36 -0.41
N HIS A 125 9.96 -18.25 -0.89
CA HIS A 125 8.65 -17.86 -1.41
C HIS A 125 7.88 -17.00 -0.40
N GLN A 126 7.92 -17.36 0.88
CA GLN A 126 7.26 -16.58 1.94
C GLN A 126 7.89 -15.20 2.14
N SER A 127 9.19 -15.04 1.92
CA SER A 127 9.85 -13.73 1.91
C SER A 127 9.42 -12.88 0.73
N GLN A 128 9.32 -13.47 -0.46
CA GLN A 128 8.84 -12.79 -1.66
C GLN A 128 7.39 -12.33 -1.49
N ASP A 129 6.54 -13.18 -0.91
CA ASP A 129 5.17 -12.81 -0.54
C ASP A 129 5.17 -11.62 0.43
N ASN A 130 5.99 -11.65 1.48
CA ASN A 130 6.09 -10.51 2.40
C ASN A 130 6.53 -9.24 1.68
N VAL A 131 7.46 -9.31 0.73
CA VAL A 131 7.82 -8.14 -0.09
C VAL A 131 6.59 -7.67 -0.88
N ASN A 132 5.89 -8.57 -1.59
CA ASN A 132 4.72 -8.22 -2.40
C ASN A 132 3.59 -7.59 -1.56
N PHE A 133 3.38 -8.04 -0.32
CA PHE A 133 2.35 -7.49 0.57
C PHE A 133 2.75 -6.17 1.22
N TYR A 134 4.02 -6.00 1.61
CA TYR A 134 4.43 -4.85 2.44
C TYR A 134 5.15 -3.74 1.68
N LEU A 135 5.73 -4.03 0.52
CA LEU A 135 6.33 -3.01 -0.34
C LEU A 135 5.32 -1.96 -0.85
N PRO A 136 4.04 -2.29 -1.14
CA PRO A 136 3.03 -1.27 -1.47
C PRO A 136 2.88 -0.17 -0.40
N TYR A 137 2.97 -0.52 0.89
CA TYR A 137 2.96 0.48 1.97
C TYR A 137 4.16 1.42 1.89
N MET A 138 5.35 0.87 1.65
CA MET A 138 6.57 1.67 1.48
C MET A 138 6.52 2.57 0.24
N ASN A 139 5.97 2.08 -0.87
CA ASN A 139 5.76 2.86 -2.08
C ASN A 139 4.76 4.00 -1.86
N MET A 140 3.65 3.74 -1.17
CA MET A 140 2.71 4.81 -0.81
C MET A 140 3.33 5.83 0.15
N ALA A 141 4.12 5.36 1.12
CA ALA A 141 4.85 6.23 2.02
C ALA A 141 5.77 7.19 1.24
N TYR A 142 6.51 6.67 0.26
CA TYR A 142 7.33 7.47 -0.65
C TYR A 142 6.52 8.54 -1.38
N VAL A 143 5.40 8.15 -2.00
CA VAL A 143 4.55 9.07 -2.78
C VAL A 143 4.09 10.26 -1.94
N PHE A 144 3.75 10.04 -0.66
CA PHE A 144 3.34 11.11 0.24
C PHE A 144 4.47 12.05 0.63
N ILE A 145 5.71 11.55 0.76
CA ILE A 145 6.84 12.34 1.28
C ILE A 145 7.80 12.85 0.19
N LYS A 146 7.66 12.42 -1.08
CA LYS A 146 8.58 12.83 -2.16
C LYS A 146 8.67 14.35 -2.35
N LYS A 147 7.61 15.09 -1.98
CA LYS A 147 7.57 16.56 -2.06
C LYS A 147 8.39 17.25 -0.97
N ILE A 148 8.81 16.54 0.08
CA ILE A 148 9.62 17.10 1.19
C ILE A 148 11.03 17.49 0.72
N SER A 149 11.53 16.87 -0.35
CA SER A 149 12.83 17.23 -0.90
C SER A 149 12.84 16.92 -2.41
N PRO A 150 12.81 17.94 -3.29
CA PRO A 150 12.87 17.73 -4.73
C PRO A 150 14.19 17.10 -5.21
N PHE A 151 15.21 17.05 -4.35
CA PHE A 151 16.50 16.41 -4.61
C PHE A 151 16.55 14.91 -4.26
N TRP A 152 15.52 14.36 -3.62
CA TRP A 152 15.50 12.94 -3.24
C TRP A 152 14.95 12.07 -4.38
N SER A 153 15.86 11.57 -5.25
CA SER A 153 15.50 10.59 -6.29
C SER A 153 15.54 9.16 -5.73
N MET A 154 14.45 8.42 -5.93
CA MET A 154 14.22 7.06 -5.42
C MET A 154 14.96 5.95 -6.20
N ARG A 155 16.16 6.22 -6.69
CA ARG A 155 16.94 5.26 -7.52
C ARG A 155 17.34 3.98 -6.77
N SER A 156 17.22 3.91 -5.45
CA SER A 156 17.54 2.71 -4.66
C SER A 156 16.37 1.74 -4.51
N LEU A 157 15.13 2.22 -4.31
CA LEU A 157 13.96 1.33 -4.20
C LEU A 157 13.57 0.73 -5.56
N SER A 158 13.78 1.45 -6.68
CA SER A 158 13.62 0.86 -8.01
C SER A 158 14.67 -0.21 -8.32
N LYS A 159 15.90 -0.07 -7.83
CA LYS A 159 16.95 -1.12 -7.92
C LYS A 159 16.63 -2.34 -7.05
N GLN A 160 16.03 -2.15 -5.88
CA GLN A 160 15.53 -3.28 -5.06
C GLN A 160 14.31 -3.95 -5.69
N CYS A 161 13.40 -3.18 -6.30
CA CYS A 161 12.35 -3.74 -7.16
C CYS A 161 12.96 -4.56 -8.32
N TRP A 162 14.10 -4.14 -8.89
CA TRP A 162 14.79 -4.87 -9.95
C TRP A 162 15.42 -6.19 -9.46
N ALA A 163 16.03 -6.20 -8.26
CA ALA A 163 16.54 -7.42 -7.63
C ALA A 163 15.43 -8.45 -7.33
N ILE A 164 14.21 -7.98 -7.07
CA ILE A 164 13.03 -8.84 -6.86
C ILE A 164 12.35 -9.21 -8.20
N ARG A 165 12.49 -8.40 -9.24
CA ARG A 165 11.89 -8.65 -10.58
C ARG A 165 12.42 -9.93 -11.24
N ASN A 166 13.68 -10.31 -10.97
CA ASN A 166 14.24 -11.59 -11.44
C ASN A 166 13.78 -12.81 -10.61
N LEU A 167 13.03 -12.61 -9.52
CA LEU A 167 12.40 -13.67 -8.71
C LEU A 167 10.89 -13.85 -8.99
N ILE A 168 10.27 -12.96 -9.78
CA ILE A 168 8.85 -13.03 -10.20
C ILE A 168 8.73 -13.59 -11.63
N LEU A 169 9.50 -14.64 -11.93
CA LEU A 169 9.19 -15.57 -13.01
C LEU A 169 9.11 -16.98 -12.41
N ILE A 170 8.29 -17.12 -11.37
CA ILE A 170 7.86 -18.45 -10.92
C ILE A 170 6.63 -18.80 -11.77
N PRO A 171 6.67 -19.86 -12.58
CA PRO A 171 5.48 -20.33 -13.28
C PRO A 171 4.46 -20.75 -12.23
N ILE A 172 3.33 -20.04 -12.18
CA ILE A 172 2.14 -20.56 -11.50
C ILE A 172 1.73 -21.77 -12.32
N MET A 173 2.07 -22.97 -11.84
CA MET A 173 1.67 -24.20 -12.52
C MET A 173 0.15 -24.27 -12.64
N GLY A 174 -0.30 -24.37 -13.90
CA GLY A 174 -1.64 -24.86 -14.24
C GLY A 174 -2.67 -23.78 -14.59
N ARG A 175 -2.69 -23.41 -15.88
CA ARG A 175 -3.69 -22.62 -16.63
C ARG A 175 -3.21 -21.21 -16.96
N GLY A 176 -2.91 -21.02 -18.25
CA GLY A 176 -2.34 -19.81 -18.85
C GLY A 176 -3.21 -18.57 -18.73
N VAL A 177 -3.28 -18.00 -17.53
CA VAL A 177 -3.78 -16.66 -17.29
C VAL A 177 -2.62 -15.87 -16.68
N TYR A 178 -1.94 -15.10 -17.52
CA TYR A 178 -0.98 -14.11 -17.07
C TYR A 178 -1.77 -13.01 -16.34
N SER A 179 -1.74 -13.01 -15.02
CA SER A 179 -2.23 -11.85 -14.27
C SER A 179 -1.21 -10.73 -14.42
N LEU A 180 -1.46 -9.88 -15.41
CA LEU A 180 -0.71 -8.65 -15.66
C LEU A 180 -0.96 -7.69 -14.49
N ILE A 181 -0.23 -7.85 -13.39
CA ILE A 181 -0.16 -6.81 -12.37
C ILE A 181 0.65 -5.68 -13.00
N LEU A 182 -0.08 -4.68 -13.49
CA LEU A 182 0.37 -3.35 -13.86
C LEU A 182 1.09 -2.70 -12.66
N LEU A 183 2.31 -3.14 -12.39
CA LEU A 183 3.29 -2.35 -11.64
C LEU A 183 3.72 -1.24 -12.60
N LEU A 184 2.93 -0.16 -12.52
CA LEU A 184 3.10 1.16 -13.09
C LEU A 184 4.56 1.50 -13.41
N ARG A 185 4.73 2.12 -14.58
CA ARG A 185 5.94 2.79 -15.13
C ARG A 185 6.59 3.80 -14.17
N SER A 186 7.01 3.36 -13.01
CA SER A 186 7.83 4.11 -12.05
C SER A 186 8.78 3.16 -11.32
N CYS A 187 9.29 2.17 -12.06
CA CYS A 187 10.65 1.66 -11.91
C CYS A 187 11.53 2.34 -12.95
#